data_AF-A0A1Y2D7Y0-F1
#
_entry.id   AF-A0A1Y2D7Y0-F1
#
_cell.length_a   1.000
_cell.length_b   1.000
_cell.length_c   1.000
_cell.angle_alpha   90.00
_cell.angle_beta   90.00
_cell.angle_gamma   90.00
#
_symmetry.space_group_name_H-M   'P 1'
#
loop_
_entity.id
_entity.type
_entity.pdbx_description
1 polymer ?
#
loop_
_entity_poly.entity_id
_entity_poly.type
_entity_poly.pdbx_seq_one_letter_code
_entity_poly.pdbx_strand_id
1 'polypeptide(L)'
;QPGPVGRPALEFELAQGLVACSESGPDDGGLVVVPGSHLRQKEFFAATGGIKPEQDTGERNYYTYSEKDMEWWTEQGHEVLKVQSQPGDLILWDSRTIHWNRSPKGDRTRVVVYVCMCPSSFIDAETLKKKQGAFANYRATTHWPQYAIIPVEEYGPPQRNGKDDPYDRAEPLEKPVLTDRLLQLAGLKAY
;
A
#
# COMPACT_ATOMS: atom_id res chain seq x y z
N GLN A 1 14.49 -5.96 -2.11
CA GLN A 1 13.30 -6.82 -1.99
C GLN A 1 13.36 -7.85 -3.11
N PRO A 2 13.73 -9.10 -2.84
CA PRO A 2 13.50 -10.17 -3.82
C PRO A 2 11.98 -10.30 -4.00
N GLY A 3 11.49 -10.07 -5.21
CA GLY A 3 10.07 -10.21 -5.52
C GLY A 3 9.64 -11.68 -5.56
N PRO A 4 8.36 -12.01 -5.31
CA PRO A 4 7.87 -13.37 -5.52
C PRO A 4 8.05 -13.80 -6.98
N VAL A 5 8.57 -15.02 -7.17
CA VAL A 5 8.76 -15.68 -8.47
C VAL A 5 7.44 -16.31 -8.91
N GLY A 6 7.06 -16.13 -10.19
CA GLY A 6 5.89 -16.83 -10.77
C GLY A 6 4.54 -16.12 -10.60
N ARG A 7 4.51 -14.78 -10.56
CA ARG A 7 3.26 -14.03 -10.43
C ARG A 7 2.34 -14.23 -11.64
N PRO A 8 1.05 -14.54 -11.45
CA PRO A 8 0.07 -14.30 -12.48
C PRO A 8 -0.13 -12.78 -12.57
N ALA A 9 0.50 -12.14 -13.56
CA ALA A 9 0.31 -10.73 -13.82
C ALA A 9 -1.20 -10.43 -13.91
N LEU A 10 -1.63 -9.31 -13.32
CA LEU A 10 -3.00 -8.81 -13.41
C LEU A 10 -4.06 -9.58 -12.59
N GLU A 11 -3.65 -10.43 -11.65
CA GLU A 11 -4.54 -11.04 -10.65
C GLU A 11 -4.55 -10.27 -9.33
N PHE A 12 -5.58 -10.47 -8.51
CA PHE A 12 -5.67 -9.83 -7.19
C PHE A 12 -4.58 -10.34 -6.24
N GLU A 13 -3.82 -9.43 -5.64
CA GLU A 13 -2.79 -9.77 -4.65
C GLU A 13 -3.15 -9.28 -3.24
N LEU A 14 -3.60 -8.03 -3.12
CA LEU A 14 -4.00 -7.43 -1.86
C LEU A 14 -4.91 -6.21 -2.07
N ALA A 15 -5.67 -5.87 -1.04
CA ALA A 15 -6.28 -4.57 -0.93
C ALA A 15 -5.28 -3.63 -0.22
N GLN A 16 -4.92 -2.55 -0.89
CA GLN A 16 -4.22 -1.43 -0.27
C GLN A 16 -5.24 -0.51 0.39
N GLY A 17 -4.79 0.29 1.35
CA GLY A 17 -5.70 1.14 2.09
C GLY A 17 -5.04 2.19 2.94
N LEU A 18 -5.87 3.07 3.47
CA LEU A 18 -5.48 4.03 4.48
C LEU A 18 -6.65 4.34 5.42
N VAL A 19 -6.32 4.64 6.67
CA VAL A 19 -7.23 5.22 7.65
C VAL A 19 -6.94 6.72 7.72
N ALA A 20 -7.95 7.54 7.47
CA ALA A 20 -7.83 8.98 7.54
C ALA A 20 -7.80 9.45 9.01
N CYS A 21 -6.77 10.20 9.40
CA CYS A 21 -6.69 10.83 10.73
C CYS A 21 -6.99 12.33 10.68
N SER A 22 -7.09 12.88 9.47
CA SER A 22 -7.40 14.28 9.20
C SER A 22 -8.31 14.38 7.97
N GLU A 23 -8.95 15.53 7.81
CA GLU A 23 -9.69 15.86 6.60
C GLU A 23 -8.77 15.86 5.35
N SER A 24 -9.32 15.46 4.20
CA SER A 24 -8.74 15.65 2.87
C SER A 24 -9.84 16.07 1.91
N GLY A 25 -9.81 17.33 1.49
CA GLY A 25 -10.73 17.93 0.53
C GLY A 25 -10.25 17.86 -0.92
N PRO A 26 -10.97 18.52 -1.84
CA PRO A 26 -10.66 18.50 -3.28
C PRO A 26 -9.33 19.18 -3.64
N ASP A 27 -8.89 20.15 -2.85
CA ASP A 27 -7.65 20.89 -3.10
C ASP A 27 -6.43 20.40 -2.30
N ASP A 28 -6.65 19.50 -1.36
CA ASP A 28 -5.61 18.91 -0.52
C ASP A 28 -4.81 17.86 -1.29
N GLY A 29 -3.64 17.53 -0.73
CA GLY A 29 -2.82 16.44 -1.23
C GLY A 29 -3.43 15.08 -0.91
N GLY A 30 -2.79 14.03 -1.42
CA GLY A 30 -3.13 12.65 -1.10
C GLY A 30 -3.70 11.86 -2.28
N LEU A 31 -4.44 10.80 -1.95
CA LEU A 31 -4.78 9.72 -2.87
C LEU A 31 -5.66 10.19 -4.04
N VAL A 32 -5.17 9.90 -5.24
CA VAL A 32 -5.90 9.99 -6.50
C VAL A 32 -5.97 8.59 -7.10
N VAL A 33 -7.13 8.23 -7.65
CA VAL A 33 -7.36 6.91 -8.25
C VAL A 33 -8.05 7.05 -9.60
N VAL A 34 -7.95 6.01 -10.43
CA VAL A 34 -8.79 5.81 -11.62
C VAL A 34 -9.74 4.65 -11.29
N PRO A 35 -10.98 4.92 -10.83
CA PRO A 35 -11.90 3.87 -10.40
C PRO A 35 -12.16 2.84 -11.51
N GLY A 36 -12.24 1.56 -11.12
CA GLY A 36 -12.49 0.45 -12.03
C GLY A 36 -11.32 0.04 -12.93
N SER A 37 -10.19 0.77 -12.93
CA SER A 37 -9.03 0.44 -13.79
C SER A 37 -8.46 -0.96 -13.53
N HIS A 38 -8.48 -1.45 -12.28
CA HIS A 38 -8.06 -2.81 -11.93
C HIS A 38 -8.82 -3.92 -12.68
N LEU A 39 -10.05 -3.65 -13.14
CA LEU A 39 -10.87 -4.62 -13.87
C LEU A 39 -10.47 -4.75 -15.34
N ARG A 40 -9.80 -3.72 -15.90
CA ARG A 40 -9.54 -3.61 -17.34
C ARG A 40 -8.06 -3.57 -17.70
N GLN A 41 -7.17 -3.86 -16.75
CA GLN A 41 -5.73 -3.90 -17.02
C GLN A 41 -5.36 -4.83 -18.19
N LYS A 42 -5.98 -6.01 -18.27
CA LYS A 42 -5.76 -6.96 -19.38
C LYS A 42 -6.11 -6.35 -20.74
N GLU A 43 -7.21 -5.61 -20.82
CA GLU A 43 -7.65 -4.92 -22.03
C GLU A 43 -6.71 -3.77 -22.39
N PHE A 44 -6.30 -2.97 -21.40
CA PHE A 44 -5.34 -1.88 -21.58
C PHE A 44 -4.03 -2.40 -22.18
N PHE A 45 -3.43 -3.41 -21.58
CA PHE A 45 -2.17 -3.96 -22.09
C PHE A 45 -2.35 -4.60 -23.48
N ALA A 46 -3.46 -5.30 -23.74
CA ALA A 46 -3.73 -5.83 -25.07
C ALA A 46 -3.87 -4.72 -26.14
N ALA A 47 -4.52 -3.60 -25.81
CA ALA A 47 -4.77 -2.50 -26.74
C ALA A 47 -3.55 -1.58 -26.97
N THR A 48 -2.61 -1.53 -26.01
CA THR A 48 -1.50 -0.57 -26.02
C THR A 48 -0.13 -1.18 -26.33
N GLY A 49 -0.11 -2.43 -26.82
CA GLY A 49 1.12 -3.10 -27.26
C GLY A 49 1.80 -3.97 -26.22
N GLY A 50 1.09 -4.37 -25.16
CA GLY A 50 1.57 -5.23 -24.08
C GLY A 50 2.21 -4.44 -22.93
N ILE A 51 2.84 -5.17 -22.01
CA ILE A 51 3.63 -4.58 -20.92
C ILE A 51 4.89 -3.96 -21.52
N LYS A 52 5.07 -2.65 -21.29
CA LYS A 52 6.20 -1.89 -21.80
C LYS A 52 7.39 -1.96 -20.83
N PRO A 53 8.55 -2.52 -21.21
CA PRO A 53 9.67 -2.77 -20.30
C PRO A 53 10.21 -1.52 -19.60
N GLU A 54 10.15 -0.35 -20.25
CA GLU A 54 10.59 0.93 -19.71
C GLU A 54 9.66 1.52 -18.64
N GLN A 55 8.42 1.01 -18.57
CA GLN A 55 7.40 1.42 -17.60
C GLN A 55 7.24 0.40 -16.47
N ASP A 56 7.71 -0.84 -16.67
CA ASP A 56 7.63 -1.94 -15.71
C ASP A 56 8.93 -2.08 -14.90
N THR A 57 8.79 -2.08 -13.58
CA THR A 57 9.91 -2.28 -12.65
C THR A 57 10.13 -3.75 -12.28
N GLY A 58 9.39 -4.67 -12.92
CA GLY A 58 9.54 -6.11 -12.78
C GLY A 58 9.27 -6.58 -11.35
N GLU A 59 10.32 -7.00 -10.64
CA GLU A 59 10.21 -7.57 -9.29
C GLU A 59 9.63 -6.61 -8.25
N ARG A 60 9.63 -5.30 -8.51
CA ARG A 60 9.00 -4.31 -7.62
C ARG A 60 7.50 -4.15 -7.83
N ASN A 61 6.93 -4.85 -8.82
CA ASN A 61 5.48 -4.90 -9.09
C ASN A 61 4.84 -3.53 -9.26
N TYR A 62 5.50 -2.69 -10.02
CA TYR A 62 5.07 -1.32 -10.24
C TYR A 62 5.20 -0.99 -11.72
N TYR A 63 4.09 -0.51 -12.29
CA TYR A 63 4.00 -0.04 -13.66
C TYR A 63 3.70 1.46 -13.64
N THR A 64 4.54 2.24 -14.33
CA THR A 64 4.35 3.70 -14.44
C THR A 64 3.45 4.00 -15.62
N TYR A 65 2.27 4.58 -15.41
CA TYR A 65 1.40 5.01 -16.52
C TYR A 65 1.88 6.36 -17.08
N SER A 66 2.06 6.43 -18.40
CA SER A 66 2.39 7.66 -19.11
C SER A 66 1.15 8.51 -19.39
N GLU A 67 1.33 9.76 -19.81
CA GLU A 67 0.21 10.61 -20.24
C GLU A 67 -0.60 9.96 -21.37
N LYS A 68 0.06 9.35 -22.35
CA LYS A 68 -0.59 8.61 -23.45
C LYS A 68 -1.40 7.41 -22.96
N ASP A 69 -0.94 6.72 -21.91
CA ASP A 69 -1.71 5.63 -21.32
C ASP A 69 -2.97 6.18 -20.66
N MET A 70 -2.86 7.32 -19.96
CA MET A 70 -3.98 8.00 -19.31
C MET A 70 -5.00 8.56 -20.32
N GLU A 71 -4.57 8.97 -21.52
CA GLU A 71 -5.46 9.32 -22.64
C GLU A 71 -6.35 8.14 -23.01
N TRP A 72 -5.79 6.93 -23.17
CA TRP A 72 -6.57 5.73 -23.45
C TRP A 72 -7.61 5.47 -22.36
N TRP A 73 -7.23 5.55 -21.08
CA TRP A 73 -8.18 5.37 -19.98
C TRP A 73 -9.33 6.39 -20.01
N THR A 74 -9.02 7.63 -20.36
CA THR A 74 -10.00 8.71 -20.52
C THR A 74 -10.95 8.43 -21.70
N GLU A 75 -10.41 8.02 -22.85
CA GLU A 75 -11.21 7.60 -24.03
C GLU A 75 -12.10 6.39 -23.74
N GLN A 76 -11.65 5.51 -22.85
CA GLN A 76 -12.43 4.38 -22.36
C GLN A 76 -13.48 4.76 -21.30
N GLY A 77 -13.64 6.05 -21.00
CA GLY A 77 -14.66 6.58 -20.08
C GLY A 77 -14.29 6.49 -18.60
N HIS A 78 -13.01 6.26 -18.26
CA HIS A 78 -12.57 6.31 -16.87
C HIS A 78 -12.22 7.74 -16.46
N GLU A 79 -12.69 8.14 -15.28
CA GLU A 79 -12.40 9.44 -14.70
C GLU A 79 -11.33 9.34 -13.61
N VAL A 80 -10.52 10.39 -13.50
CA VAL A 80 -9.56 10.54 -12.41
C VAL A 80 -10.28 11.12 -11.20
N LEU A 81 -10.24 10.40 -10.08
CA LEU A 81 -10.89 10.78 -8.83
C LEU A 81 -9.86 11.15 -7.76
N LYS A 82 -9.87 12.41 -7.30
CA LYS A 82 -9.24 12.79 -6.04
C LYS A 82 -10.11 12.31 -4.89
N VAL A 83 -9.62 11.33 -4.12
CA VAL A 83 -10.35 10.79 -2.98
C VAL A 83 -10.40 11.84 -1.87
N GLN A 84 -11.59 12.12 -1.38
CA GLN A 84 -11.83 12.97 -0.22
C GLN A 84 -12.14 12.10 0.99
N SER A 85 -11.79 12.58 2.18
CA SER A 85 -11.98 11.81 3.42
C SER A 85 -12.16 12.70 4.63
N GLN A 86 -12.91 12.21 5.61
CA GLN A 86 -13.01 12.75 6.95
C GLN A 86 -12.19 11.90 7.94
N PRO A 87 -11.80 12.45 9.10
CA PRO A 87 -11.17 11.65 10.15
C PRO A 87 -12.02 10.44 10.52
N GLY A 88 -11.41 9.26 10.53
CA GLY A 88 -12.06 7.97 10.81
C GLY A 88 -12.41 7.15 9.57
N ASP A 89 -12.39 7.74 8.37
CA ASP A 89 -12.69 7.00 7.14
C ASP A 89 -11.62 5.93 6.85
N LEU A 90 -12.07 4.73 6.53
CA LEU A 90 -11.24 3.66 5.98
C LEU A 90 -11.44 3.62 4.46
N ILE A 91 -10.37 3.92 3.73
CA ILE A 91 -10.34 3.87 2.27
C ILE A 91 -9.56 2.62 1.86
N LEU A 92 -10.17 1.80 1.00
CA LEU A 92 -9.57 0.59 0.45
C LEU A 92 -9.63 0.62 -1.08
N TRP A 93 -8.60 0.08 -1.72
CA TRP A 93 -8.58 -0.14 -3.17
C TRP A 93 -7.81 -1.42 -3.52
N ASP A 94 -8.18 -2.03 -4.65
CA ASP A 94 -7.44 -3.15 -5.23
C ASP A 94 -6.03 -2.67 -5.64
N SER A 95 -4.98 -3.42 -5.30
CA SER A 95 -3.58 -3.03 -5.58
C SER A 95 -3.27 -2.77 -7.06
N ARG A 96 -4.10 -3.27 -7.98
CA ARG A 96 -3.98 -3.03 -9.44
C ARG A 96 -4.67 -1.75 -9.90
N THR A 97 -5.39 -1.05 -9.02
CA THR A 97 -6.07 0.20 -9.38
C THR A 97 -5.01 1.25 -9.65
N ILE A 98 -5.09 1.97 -10.77
CA ILE A 98 -4.17 3.07 -11.06
C ILE A 98 -4.37 4.14 -9.98
N HIS A 99 -3.30 4.51 -9.31
CA HIS A 99 -3.35 5.48 -8.22
C HIS A 99 -2.01 6.19 -8.02
N TRP A 100 -2.06 7.38 -7.43
CA TRP A 100 -0.89 8.16 -7.04
C TRP A 100 -1.25 9.15 -5.92
N ASN A 101 -0.25 9.81 -5.35
CA ASN A 101 -0.45 10.94 -4.46
C ASN A 101 -0.28 12.25 -5.24
N ARG A 102 -1.26 13.14 -5.13
CA ARG A 102 -1.17 14.52 -5.61
C ARG A 102 -0.60 15.42 -4.50
N SER A 103 0.17 16.43 -4.87
CA SER A 103 0.57 17.52 -3.97
C SER A 103 -0.59 18.45 -3.63
N PRO A 104 -0.67 18.97 -2.39
CA PRO A 104 -1.70 19.93 -2.02
C PRO A 104 -1.54 21.24 -2.80
N LYS A 105 -2.66 21.93 -3.04
CA LYS A 105 -2.66 23.33 -3.46
C LYS A 105 -2.75 24.30 -2.27
N GLY A 106 -3.27 23.82 -1.14
CA GLY A 106 -3.35 24.55 0.13
C GLY A 106 -2.26 24.14 1.13
N ASP A 107 -2.43 24.56 2.38
CA ASP A 107 -1.48 24.40 3.49
C ASP A 107 -1.94 23.39 4.55
N ARG A 108 -3.12 22.78 4.37
CA ARG A 108 -3.66 21.80 5.32
C ARG A 108 -2.74 20.59 5.42
N THR A 109 -2.30 20.31 6.65
CA THR A 109 -1.54 19.09 6.95
C THR A 109 -2.48 17.88 6.94
N ARG A 110 -2.09 16.84 6.21
CA ARG A 110 -2.82 15.57 6.13
C ARG A 110 -2.07 14.46 6.85
N VAL A 111 -2.78 13.74 7.71
CA VAL A 111 -2.27 12.57 8.45
C VAL A 111 -3.13 11.36 8.14
N VAL A 112 -2.48 10.26 7.79
CA VAL A 112 -3.12 8.96 7.55
C VAL A 112 -2.27 7.83 8.09
N VAL A 113 -2.89 6.70 8.37
CA VAL A 113 -2.20 5.43 8.63
C VAL A 113 -2.44 4.52 7.44
N TYR A 114 -1.38 4.14 6.74
CA TYR A 114 -1.50 3.16 5.65
C TYR A 114 -1.76 1.76 6.21
N VAL A 115 -2.67 1.05 5.56
CA VAL A 115 -3.03 -0.33 5.88
C VAL A 115 -3.04 -1.16 4.61
N CYS A 116 -2.83 -2.46 4.73
CA CYS A 116 -2.99 -3.39 3.63
C CYS A 116 -3.62 -4.68 4.15
N MET A 117 -4.43 -5.32 3.32
CA MET A 117 -5.22 -6.49 3.67
C MET A 117 -5.07 -7.55 2.59
N CYS A 118 -4.79 -8.78 3.00
CA CYS A 118 -4.63 -9.92 2.12
C CYS A 118 -5.25 -11.15 2.79
N PRO A 119 -5.90 -12.06 2.06
CA PRO A 119 -6.39 -13.32 2.61
C PRO A 119 -5.28 -14.11 3.31
N SER A 120 -5.59 -14.74 4.45
CA SER A 120 -4.62 -15.57 5.17
C SER A 120 -4.16 -16.80 4.38
N SER A 121 -4.89 -17.20 3.34
CA SER A 121 -4.49 -18.29 2.45
C SER A 121 -3.35 -17.93 1.50
N PHE A 122 -2.97 -16.65 1.39
CA PHE A 122 -1.91 -16.19 0.47
C PHE A 122 -0.53 -16.15 1.12
N ILE A 123 -0.45 -16.29 2.46
CA ILE A 123 0.82 -16.27 3.20
C ILE A 123 1.26 -17.70 3.51
N ASP A 124 2.52 -18.02 3.23
CA ASP A 124 3.12 -19.30 3.60
C ASP A 124 3.49 -19.33 5.11
N ALA A 125 3.77 -20.52 5.63
CA ALA A 125 4.08 -20.71 7.05
C ALA A 125 5.36 -20.00 7.51
N GLU A 126 6.37 -19.89 6.64
CA GLU A 126 7.64 -19.24 6.96
C GLU A 126 7.46 -17.72 7.09
N THR A 127 6.77 -17.11 6.12
CA THR A 127 6.46 -15.69 6.10
C THR A 127 5.51 -15.32 7.24
N LEU A 128 4.54 -16.18 7.56
CA LEU A 128 3.67 -16.01 8.72
C LEU A 128 4.47 -15.97 10.03
N LYS A 129 5.44 -16.88 10.21
CA LYS A 129 6.31 -16.90 11.40
C LYS A 129 7.12 -15.60 11.52
N LYS A 130 7.64 -15.07 10.41
CA LYS A 130 8.31 -13.76 10.38
C LYS A 130 7.35 -12.65 10.81
N LYS A 131 6.09 -12.68 10.36
CA LYS A 131 5.05 -11.68 10.71
C LYS A 131 4.77 -11.67 12.19
N GLN A 132 4.62 -12.85 12.79
CA GLN A 132 4.43 -13.02 14.23
C GLN A 132 5.63 -12.49 15.02
N GLY A 133 6.86 -12.73 14.53
CA GLY A 133 8.08 -12.16 15.11
C GLY A 133 8.11 -10.63 15.06
N ALA A 134 7.74 -10.02 13.93
CA ALA A 134 7.63 -8.56 13.82
C ALA A 134 6.59 -7.99 14.79
N PHE A 135 5.42 -8.62 14.91
CA PHE A 135 4.39 -8.22 15.85
C PHE A 135 4.88 -8.26 17.30
N ALA A 136 5.55 -9.36 17.71
CA ALA A 136 6.08 -9.51 19.07
C ALA A 136 7.15 -8.47 19.44
N ASN A 137 7.83 -7.90 18.43
CA ASN A 137 8.89 -6.92 18.59
C ASN A 137 8.48 -5.50 18.18
N TYR A 138 7.17 -5.23 18.02
CA TYR A 138 6.63 -3.92 17.59
C TYR A 138 7.26 -3.35 16.32
N ARG A 139 7.62 -4.22 15.36
CA ARG A 139 8.24 -3.81 14.10
C ARG A 139 7.20 -3.56 13.02
N ALA A 140 7.46 -2.56 12.18
CA ALA A 140 6.70 -2.33 10.96
C ALA A 140 7.01 -3.42 9.93
N THR A 141 6.06 -3.67 9.03
CA THR A 141 6.23 -4.56 7.88
C THR A 141 6.18 -3.74 6.60
N THR A 142 6.38 -4.39 5.44
CA THR A 142 6.12 -3.73 4.17
C THR A 142 4.62 -3.64 3.88
N HIS A 143 4.29 -3.03 2.75
CA HIS A 143 2.93 -2.96 2.21
C HIS A 143 2.46 -4.28 1.54
N TRP A 144 3.28 -5.34 1.55
CA TRP A 144 2.92 -6.69 1.08
C TRP A 144 2.86 -7.65 2.26
N PRO A 145 1.68 -7.81 2.88
CA PRO A 145 1.54 -8.53 4.14
C PRO A 145 1.86 -10.03 4.03
N GLN A 146 1.90 -10.58 2.81
CA GLN A 146 2.16 -11.99 2.52
C GLN A 146 3.56 -12.30 1.97
N TYR A 147 4.44 -11.31 1.74
CA TYR A 147 5.74 -11.53 1.09
C TYR A 147 6.95 -10.92 1.81
N ALA A 148 6.84 -9.69 2.31
CA ALA A 148 8.01 -8.96 2.77
C ALA A 148 7.80 -8.32 4.15
N ILE A 149 8.67 -8.71 5.08
CA ILE A 149 8.82 -8.06 6.38
C ILE A 149 10.26 -7.61 6.42
N ILE A 150 10.48 -6.30 6.31
CA ILE A 150 11.81 -5.72 6.46
C ILE A 150 12.15 -5.79 7.95
N PRO A 151 13.19 -6.52 8.35
CA PRO A 151 13.81 -6.28 9.64
C PRO A 151 14.42 -4.88 9.59
N VAL A 152 14.02 -4.01 10.50
CA VAL A 152 14.54 -2.62 10.67
C VAL A 152 16.09 -2.57 10.73
N GLU A 153 16.73 -3.71 10.96
CA GLU A 153 18.18 -3.94 10.98
C GLU A 153 18.92 -3.45 9.72
N GLU A 154 18.27 -3.38 8.56
CA GLU A 154 18.92 -2.94 7.31
C GLU A 154 19.13 -1.41 7.22
N TYR A 155 18.34 -0.61 7.94
CA TYR A 155 18.29 0.85 7.76
C TYR A 155 18.78 1.68 8.94
N GLY A 156 19.06 1.04 10.10
CA GLY A 156 19.42 1.75 11.33
C GLY A 156 18.27 2.58 11.92
N PRO A 157 18.49 3.29 13.04
CA PRO A 157 17.49 4.19 13.59
C PRO A 157 17.20 5.36 12.63
N PRO A 158 15.97 5.90 12.61
CA PRO A 158 15.67 7.10 11.85
C PRO A 158 16.56 8.25 12.31
N GLN A 159 17.03 9.06 11.35
CA GLN A 159 17.95 10.16 11.63
C GLN A 159 17.31 11.53 11.40
N ARG A 160 17.62 12.49 12.27
CA ARG A 160 17.36 13.92 12.11
C ARG A 160 18.68 14.68 12.01
N ASN A 161 18.93 15.33 10.89
CA ASN A 161 20.16 16.09 10.64
C ASN A 161 21.45 15.27 10.88
N GLY A 162 21.46 14.01 10.43
CA GLY A 162 22.61 13.10 10.54
C GLY A 162 22.86 12.55 11.95
N LYS A 163 21.90 12.69 12.88
CA LYS A 163 21.93 12.10 14.22
C LYS A 163 20.69 11.27 14.44
N ASP A 164 20.79 10.25 15.28
CA ASP A 164 19.64 9.42 15.66
C ASP A 164 18.51 10.31 16.22
N ASP A 165 17.29 10.06 15.78
CA ASP A 165 16.11 10.79 16.20
C ASP A 165 15.86 10.55 17.70
N PRO A 166 15.94 11.59 18.56
CA PRO A 166 15.70 11.42 20.00
C PRO A 166 14.25 11.01 20.33
N TYR A 167 13.34 11.09 19.35
CA TYR A 167 11.96 10.66 19.48
C TYR A 167 11.70 9.27 18.89
N ASP A 168 12.74 8.58 18.37
CA ASP A 168 12.61 7.19 17.97
C ASP A 168 12.27 6.31 19.18
N ARG A 169 11.44 5.30 18.95
CA ARG A 169 10.97 4.38 20.00
C ARG A 169 11.00 2.96 19.50
N ALA A 170 11.52 2.07 20.36
CA ALA A 170 11.51 0.63 20.11
C ALA A 170 10.13 -0.01 20.31
N GLU A 171 9.23 0.64 21.05
CA GLU A 171 7.86 0.19 21.28
C GLU A 171 6.84 1.35 21.23
N PRO A 172 5.54 1.07 21.02
CA PRO A 172 4.50 2.08 21.06
C PRO A 172 4.42 2.78 22.42
N LEU A 173 4.09 4.08 22.40
CA LEU A 173 3.86 4.85 23.63
C LEU A 173 2.72 4.24 24.48
N GLU A 174 1.66 3.80 23.81
CA GLU A 174 0.54 3.08 24.41
C GLU A 174 0.47 1.69 23.77
N LYS A 175 0.53 0.65 24.61
CA LYS A 175 0.46 -0.74 24.14
C LYS A 175 -0.97 -1.08 23.74
N PRO A 176 -1.16 -1.83 22.63
CA PRO A 176 -2.49 -2.19 22.17
C PRO A 176 -3.16 -3.19 23.14
N VAL A 177 -4.48 -3.11 23.26
CA VAL A 177 -5.27 -4.17 23.91
C VAL A 177 -5.29 -5.40 22.99
N LEU A 178 -4.75 -6.51 23.47
CA LEU A 178 -4.66 -7.76 22.70
C LEU A 178 -6.00 -8.51 22.72
N THR A 179 -6.92 -8.06 21.88
CA THR A 179 -8.20 -8.75 21.67
C THR A 179 -8.02 -9.97 20.75
N ASP A 180 -8.91 -10.95 20.89
CA ASP A 180 -8.95 -12.11 19.99
C ASP A 180 -8.99 -11.71 18.51
N ARG A 181 -9.78 -10.68 18.18
CA ARG A 181 -9.89 -10.19 16.81
C ARG A 181 -8.58 -9.61 16.29
N LEU A 182 -7.85 -8.87 17.12
CA LEU A 182 -6.54 -8.34 16.77
C LEU A 182 -5.54 -9.47 16.53
N LEU A 183 -5.51 -10.47 17.41
CA LEU A 183 -4.62 -11.62 17.28
C LEU A 183 -4.91 -12.43 16.01
N GLN A 184 -6.19 -12.56 15.62
CA GLN A 184 -6.57 -13.18 14.34
C GLN A 184 -6.07 -12.37 13.13
N LEU A 185 -6.33 -11.06 13.10
CA LEU A 185 -5.92 -10.19 12.00
C LEU A 185 -4.39 -10.10 11.86
N ALA A 186 -3.67 -10.13 12.98
CA ALA A 186 -2.21 -10.13 13.00
C ALA A 186 -1.60 -11.50 12.63
N GLY A 187 -2.41 -12.57 12.53
CA GLY A 187 -1.95 -13.92 12.21
C GLY A 187 -1.35 -14.68 13.41
N LEU A 188 -1.66 -14.27 14.64
CA LEU A 188 -1.26 -14.95 15.87
C LEU A 188 -2.30 -15.99 16.35
N LYS A 189 -3.55 -15.86 15.89
CA LYS A 189 -4.65 -16.79 16.19
C LYS A 189 -5.33 -17.19 14.88
N ALA A 190 -5.78 -18.44 14.77
CA ALA A 190 -6.59 -18.88 13.64
C ALA A 190 -7.99 -18.20 13.64
N TYR A 191 -8.57 -18.02 12.46
CA TYR A 191 -9.92 -17.49 12.28
C TYR A 191 -10.98 -18.45 12.80
#